data_AF-A0A6A2X8F2-F1
#
_entry.id   AF-A0A6A2X8F2-F1
#
_cell.length_a   1.000
_cell.length_b   1.000
_cell.length_c   1.000
_cell.angle_alpha   90.00
_cell.angle_beta   90.00
_cell.angle_gamma   90.00
#
_symmetry.space_group_name_H-M   'P 1'
#
loop_
_entity.id
_entity.type
_entity.pdbx_description
1 polymer ?
#
loop_
_entity_poly.entity_id
_entity_poly.type
_entity_poly.pdbx_seq_one_letter_code
_entity_poly.pdbx_strand_id
1 'polypeptide(L)'
;MLAVFEKSITNTPDALNVPGDFGADSALNNGFLAAHFASIHPGSVTINLGSSGFMAYSLEKKNPLLPRIFVVVYEIFCLFQGHIENVVVLKQQYGLNKTANEGIIVIEAYRILRDRGPYPHDQVVRDIQGKFAFVIYYSFSKATFIASDADGSVHFFWGTDVEGHLVLADDTETVKKVCGKSFAPFPKGCFFTSPGGLRSYEHPLNELKLVPRVDSSGHVCGATFSVDVEANKESTDMEKSRKCCRLVCKLLSIETSPARHNACYWRTLKILTGRRSRMHTIRKTSGLARFPKRDENVYDSFGVGHSSTSISAGLGMAVGRDLLKKNNNVISVIGDGAMTAGLAYEAMNNAGFLDWNLIVVLNDNKQVSLPTATLQGPATPIGGLSRALTKIQARAEFRKLRETAKGITMQIGGQAHEIAAKVDEYARGMVGASGSTLFEELGLYYIGPVDGHNIEDLVAMFKKVKAMPAPGPYFAESLIKEAEADDKIVANHAAMGGGTGLNYFQERFPDCCFDVGIAEQHAVTFAAGLATEGLKPFRAIYSSFLQRGYDQVLHNVDLQKLPVRFAMDRAS
;
A
#
# COMPACT_ATOMS: atom_id res chain seq x y z
N MET A 1 -38.40 -4.77 -3.59
CA MET A 1 -37.04 -5.33 -3.67
C MET A 1 -36.58 -5.58 -2.25
N LEU A 2 -35.87 -6.67 -1.98
CA LEU A 2 -35.43 -7.02 -0.63
C LEU A 2 -34.02 -7.60 -0.69
N ALA A 3 -33.14 -7.20 0.22
CA ALA A 3 -31.86 -7.84 0.45
C ALA A 3 -31.62 -7.93 1.96
N VAL A 4 -31.12 -9.07 2.41
CA VAL A 4 -30.74 -9.31 3.81
C VAL A 4 -29.32 -9.87 3.81
N PHE A 5 -28.42 -9.26 4.57
CA PHE A 5 -27.02 -9.68 4.68
C PHE A 5 -26.67 -10.07 6.12
N GLU A 6 -25.95 -11.18 6.26
CA GLU A 6 -25.46 -11.63 7.57
C GLU A 6 -24.44 -10.62 8.14
N LYS A 7 -24.43 -10.46 9.47
CA LYS A 7 -23.57 -9.52 10.20
C LYS A 7 -22.08 -9.73 9.93
N SER A 8 -21.67 -10.98 9.65
CA SER A 8 -20.29 -11.32 9.29
C SER A 8 -19.82 -10.67 7.98
N ILE A 9 -20.76 -10.31 7.11
CA ILE A 9 -20.55 -9.76 5.76
C ILE A 9 -20.53 -8.24 5.81
N THR A 10 -21.39 -7.65 6.64
CA THR A 10 -21.59 -6.21 6.70
C THR A 10 -22.04 -5.79 8.10
N ASN A 11 -21.21 -5.00 8.78
CA ASN A 11 -21.60 -4.33 10.00
C ASN A 11 -22.62 -3.23 9.67
N THR A 12 -23.81 -3.32 10.25
CA THR A 12 -24.78 -2.22 10.27
C THR A 12 -24.23 -1.04 11.07
N PRO A 13 -24.48 0.22 10.67
CA PRO A 13 -24.12 1.37 11.50
C PRO A 13 -24.85 1.33 12.84
N ASP A 14 -24.12 1.51 13.95
CA ASP A 14 -24.71 1.49 15.31
C ASP A 14 -25.88 2.47 15.48
N ALA A 15 -25.89 3.55 14.71
CA ALA A 15 -26.94 4.56 14.69
C ALA A 15 -28.32 4.09 14.18
N LEU A 16 -28.40 2.93 13.53
CA LEU A 16 -29.68 2.30 13.17
C LEU A 16 -30.27 1.51 14.33
N ASN A 17 -29.47 1.12 15.32
CA ASN A 17 -29.90 0.25 16.41
C ASN A 17 -30.62 1.07 17.49
N VAL A 18 -31.92 0.83 17.67
CA VAL A 18 -32.70 1.35 18.81
C VAL A 18 -32.73 0.27 19.89
N PRO A 19 -32.07 0.45 21.05
CA PRO A 19 -32.00 -0.59 22.07
C PRO A 19 -33.40 -0.99 22.57
N GLY A 20 -33.76 -2.26 22.39
CA GLY A 20 -35.01 -2.83 22.88
C GLY A 20 -36.24 -2.68 21.97
N ASP A 21 -36.10 -2.18 20.74
CA ASP A 21 -37.23 -1.97 19.80
C ASP A 21 -36.96 -2.61 18.42
N PHE A 22 -37.00 -3.95 18.42
CA PHE A 22 -36.85 -4.81 17.25
C PHE A 22 -38.14 -5.64 17.02
N GLY A 23 -38.27 -6.24 15.83
CA GLY A 23 -39.27 -7.29 15.60
C GLY A 23 -38.98 -8.54 16.44
N ALA A 24 -40.00 -9.39 16.64
CA ALA A 24 -39.86 -10.61 17.44
C ALA A 24 -38.98 -11.69 16.79
N ASP A 25 -38.82 -11.64 15.46
CA ASP A 25 -38.15 -12.65 14.64
C ASP A 25 -36.91 -12.08 13.93
N SER A 26 -35.90 -12.92 13.70
CA SER A 26 -34.72 -12.58 12.88
C SER A 26 -35.03 -12.64 11.37
N ALA A 27 -34.36 -11.80 10.58
CA ALA A 27 -34.58 -11.69 9.14
C ALA A 27 -34.12 -12.95 8.38
N LEU A 28 -33.07 -13.61 8.87
CA LEU A 28 -32.49 -14.80 8.24
C LEU A 28 -32.97 -16.11 8.88
N ASN A 29 -33.35 -16.09 10.16
CA ASN A 29 -33.75 -17.30 10.88
C ASN A 29 -34.96 -17.97 10.21
N ASN A 30 -34.81 -19.26 9.89
CA ASN A 30 -35.75 -20.08 9.11
C ASN A 30 -36.22 -19.47 7.76
N GLY A 31 -35.52 -18.46 7.23
CA GLY A 31 -35.93 -17.73 6.02
C GLY A 31 -37.22 -16.92 6.18
N PHE A 32 -37.61 -16.58 7.41
CA PHE A 32 -38.89 -15.94 7.74
C PHE A 32 -39.22 -14.73 6.86
N LEU A 33 -38.29 -13.77 6.72
CA LEU A 33 -38.55 -12.54 5.95
C LEU A 33 -38.66 -12.82 4.44
N ALA A 34 -37.98 -13.84 3.91
CA ALA A 34 -38.13 -14.26 2.52
C ALA A 34 -39.52 -14.86 2.26
N ALA A 35 -40.01 -15.70 3.17
CA ALA A 35 -41.36 -16.27 3.08
C ALA A 35 -42.45 -15.19 3.25
N HIS A 36 -42.23 -14.20 4.12
CA HIS A 36 -43.12 -13.07 4.28
C HIS A 36 -43.17 -12.20 3.01
N PHE A 37 -42.01 -11.87 2.43
CA PHE A 37 -41.94 -11.13 1.17
C PHE A 37 -42.66 -11.86 0.03
N ALA A 38 -42.51 -13.18 -0.06
CA ALA A 38 -43.19 -14.01 -1.06
C ALA A 38 -44.71 -14.13 -0.87
N SER A 39 -45.23 -14.00 0.36
CA SER A 39 -46.67 -13.98 0.61
C SER A 39 -47.32 -12.61 0.36
N ILE A 40 -46.57 -11.51 0.54
CA ILE A 40 -46.99 -10.16 0.13
C ILE A 40 -46.91 -9.98 -1.39
N HIS A 41 -45.92 -10.62 -2.02
CA HIS A 41 -45.63 -10.49 -3.45
C HIS A 41 -45.65 -11.85 -4.17
N PRO A 42 -46.82 -12.35 -4.58
CA PRO A 42 -46.94 -13.50 -5.47
C PRO A 42 -45.98 -13.41 -6.68
N GLY A 43 -45.34 -14.52 -7.01
CA GLY A 43 -44.35 -14.57 -8.09
C GLY A 43 -43.03 -13.84 -7.79
N SER A 44 -42.75 -13.47 -6.53
CA SER A 44 -41.39 -13.07 -6.15
C SER A 44 -40.37 -14.19 -6.36
N VAL A 45 -39.15 -13.83 -6.73
CA VAL A 45 -37.99 -14.72 -6.85
C VAL A 45 -37.02 -14.40 -5.72
N THR A 46 -36.70 -15.41 -4.92
CA THR A 46 -35.69 -15.34 -3.84
C THR A 46 -34.45 -16.12 -4.25
N ILE A 47 -33.28 -15.53 -3.99
CA ILE A 47 -31.96 -16.04 -4.31
C ILE A 47 -31.17 -16.12 -3.01
N ASN A 48 -30.83 -17.34 -2.62
CA ASN A 48 -30.04 -17.63 -1.44
C ASN A 48 -28.54 -17.40 -1.75
N LEU A 49 -27.84 -16.63 -0.91
CA LEU A 49 -26.42 -16.27 -1.05
C LEU A 49 -25.51 -17.12 -0.14
N GLY A 50 -25.98 -18.31 0.26
CA GLY A 50 -25.34 -19.19 1.23
C GLY A 50 -25.39 -18.58 2.63
N SER A 51 -24.29 -18.71 3.38
CA SER A 51 -24.17 -18.07 4.71
C SER A 51 -24.20 -16.54 4.67
N SER A 52 -24.13 -15.92 3.49
CA SER A 52 -24.01 -14.45 3.38
C SER A 52 -25.36 -13.72 3.43
N GLY A 53 -26.48 -14.45 3.40
CA GLY A 53 -27.85 -13.92 3.42
C GLY A 53 -28.67 -14.26 2.17
N PHE A 54 -29.60 -13.40 1.78
CA PHE A 54 -30.42 -13.59 0.58
C PHE A 54 -30.81 -12.27 -0.11
N MET A 55 -31.20 -12.38 -1.38
CA MET A 55 -31.84 -11.31 -2.16
C MET A 55 -33.19 -11.79 -2.68
N ALA A 56 -34.20 -10.93 -2.68
CA ALA A 56 -35.50 -11.22 -3.28
C ALA A 56 -36.02 -10.04 -4.10
N TYR A 57 -36.70 -10.34 -5.21
CA TYR A 57 -37.37 -9.32 -6.03
C TYR A 57 -38.71 -9.84 -6.56
N SER A 58 -39.63 -8.93 -6.83
CA SER A 58 -40.86 -9.22 -7.55
C SER A 58 -41.00 -8.24 -8.72
N LEU A 59 -41.69 -8.65 -9.78
CA LEU A 59 -42.08 -7.79 -10.89
C LEU A 59 -43.48 -7.18 -10.68
N GLU A 60 -44.19 -7.55 -9.61
CA GLU A 60 -45.46 -6.94 -9.24
C GLU A 60 -45.31 -5.45 -8.86
N LYS A 61 -46.40 -4.70 -9.07
CA LYS A 61 -46.49 -3.26 -8.79
C LYS A 61 -45.35 -2.44 -9.40
N LYS A 62 -44.81 -2.88 -10.55
CA LYS A 62 -43.71 -2.23 -11.27
C LYS A 62 -44.14 -0.81 -11.69
N ASN A 63 -43.50 0.19 -11.11
CA ASN A 63 -43.64 1.58 -11.55
C ASN A 63 -43.10 1.71 -12.98
N PRO A 64 -43.89 2.15 -13.98
CA PRO A 64 -43.42 2.30 -15.36
C PRO A 64 -42.26 3.29 -15.51
N LEU A 65 -42.16 4.28 -14.61
CA LEU A 65 -41.13 5.33 -14.62
C LEU A 65 -39.86 4.93 -13.85
N LEU A 66 -39.94 3.93 -12.98
CA LEU A 66 -38.83 3.44 -12.14
C LEU A 66 -38.77 1.91 -12.21
N PRO A 67 -38.35 1.34 -13.36
CA PRO A 67 -38.34 -0.10 -13.55
C PRO A 67 -37.40 -0.79 -12.56
N ARG A 68 -37.91 -1.85 -11.93
CA ARG A 68 -37.12 -2.81 -11.15
C ARG A 68 -36.51 -3.86 -12.07
N ILE A 69 -35.23 -4.15 -11.90
CA ILE A 69 -34.43 -5.11 -12.68
C ILE A 69 -33.54 -5.89 -11.70
N PHE A 70 -33.38 -7.19 -11.96
CA PHE A 70 -32.37 -8.01 -11.31
C PHE A 70 -31.39 -8.55 -12.35
N VAL A 71 -30.08 -8.45 -12.08
CA VAL A 71 -29.02 -8.80 -13.02
C VAL A 71 -27.92 -9.57 -12.30
N VAL A 72 -27.40 -10.63 -12.92
CA VAL A 72 -26.21 -11.36 -12.46
C VAL A 72 -25.18 -11.42 -13.57
N VAL A 73 -23.97 -10.91 -13.32
CA VAL A 73 -22.86 -10.86 -14.28
C VAL A 73 -21.55 -11.07 -13.52
N TYR A 74 -20.74 -12.06 -13.93
CA TYR A 74 -19.46 -12.44 -13.29
C TYR A 74 -19.53 -12.60 -11.76
N GLU A 75 -20.48 -13.40 -11.25
CA GLU A 75 -20.67 -13.63 -9.81
C GLU A 75 -21.05 -12.37 -8.99
N ILE A 76 -21.46 -11.30 -9.67
CA ILE A 76 -21.97 -10.05 -9.07
C ILE A 76 -23.48 -10.01 -9.27
N PHE A 77 -24.20 -9.97 -8.16
CA PHE A 77 -25.65 -9.94 -8.07
C PHE A 77 -26.08 -8.49 -7.85
N CYS A 78 -26.95 -7.96 -8.71
CA CYS A 78 -27.43 -6.58 -8.64
C CYS A 78 -28.96 -6.52 -8.66
N LEU A 79 -29.53 -5.98 -7.58
CA LEU A 79 -30.89 -5.45 -7.55
C LEU A 79 -30.81 -3.97 -7.92
N PHE A 80 -31.49 -3.57 -8.99
CA PHE A 80 -31.57 -2.19 -9.45
C PHE A 80 -33.04 -1.75 -9.55
N GLN A 81 -33.34 -0.53 -9.15
CA GLN A 81 -34.66 0.08 -9.34
C GLN A 81 -34.50 1.54 -9.73
N GLY A 82 -35.09 1.92 -10.87
CA GLY A 82 -35.04 3.29 -11.37
C GLY A 82 -34.68 3.39 -12.85
N HIS A 83 -34.15 4.54 -13.26
CA HIS A 83 -33.71 4.82 -14.62
C HIS A 83 -32.44 5.68 -14.61
N ILE A 84 -31.53 5.41 -15.54
CA ILE A 84 -30.29 6.18 -15.74
C ILE A 84 -30.45 7.01 -17.02
N GLU A 85 -30.29 8.32 -16.92
CA GLU A 85 -30.51 9.26 -18.02
C GLU A 85 -29.30 9.30 -18.98
N ASN A 86 -28.08 9.24 -18.44
CA ASN A 86 -26.84 9.33 -19.22
C ASN A 86 -26.30 7.98 -19.72
N VAL A 87 -27.19 6.99 -19.96
CA VAL A 87 -26.87 5.62 -20.40
C VAL A 87 -25.92 5.56 -21.59
N VAL A 88 -26.07 6.45 -22.59
CA VAL A 88 -25.20 6.47 -23.78
C VAL A 88 -23.75 6.80 -23.41
N VAL A 89 -23.56 7.80 -22.54
CA VAL A 89 -22.24 8.24 -22.06
C VAL A 89 -21.59 7.12 -21.24
N LEU A 90 -22.33 6.50 -20.32
CA LEU A 90 -21.82 5.41 -19.49
C LEU A 90 -21.50 4.16 -20.30
N LYS A 91 -22.31 3.79 -21.30
CA LYS A 91 -22.00 2.70 -22.23
C LYS A 91 -20.69 2.95 -22.98
N GLN A 92 -20.47 4.18 -23.46
CA GLN A 92 -19.21 4.55 -24.12
C GLN A 92 -18.03 4.55 -23.13
N GLN A 93 -18.21 5.10 -21.93
CA GLN A 93 -17.19 5.17 -20.87
C GLN A 93 -16.72 3.79 -20.40
N TYR A 94 -17.63 2.81 -20.36
CA TYR A 94 -17.37 1.45 -19.88
C TYR A 94 -17.23 0.42 -21.02
N GLY A 95 -17.25 0.84 -22.29
CA GLY A 95 -17.05 -0.05 -23.44
C GLY A 95 -18.17 -1.08 -23.67
N LEU A 96 -19.40 -0.76 -23.26
CA LEU A 96 -20.53 -1.69 -23.24
C LEU A 96 -21.27 -1.75 -24.57
N ASN A 97 -21.88 -2.91 -24.85
CA ASN A 97 -22.72 -3.10 -26.02
C ASN A 97 -24.00 -2.24 -25.96
N LYS A 98 -24.64 -2.03 -27.12
CA LYS A 98 -25.87 -1.22 -27.20
C LYS A 98 -27.02 -1.81 -26.38
N THR A 99 -27.05 -3.13 -26.19
CA THR A 99 -28.07 -3.90 -25.47
C THR A 99 -27.91 -3.93 -23.95
N ALA A 100 -26.82 -3.40 -23.39
CA ALA A 100 -26.64 -3.36 -21.93
C ALA A 100 -27.76 -2.53 -21.26
N ASN A 101 -28.33 -3.07 -20.19
CA ASN A 101 -29.31 -2.37 -19.35
C ASN A 101 -28.63 -1.66 -18.17
N GLU A 102 -29.41 -0.93 -17.39
CA GLU A 102 -28.97 -0.13 -16.24
C GLU A 102 -28.26 -1.00 -15.18
N GLY A 103 -28.76 -2.20 -14.92
CA GLY A 103 -28.13 -3.14 -14.00
C GLY A 103 -26.75 -3.64 -14.49
N ILE A 104 -26.58 -3.87 -15.80
CA ILE A 104 -25.27 -4.18 -16.39
C ILE A 104 -24.33 -2.98 -16.27
N ILE A 105 -24.81 -1.76 -16.54
CA ILE A 105 -24.02 -0.53 -16.38
C ILE A 105 -23.54 -0.38 -14.93
N VAL A 106 -24.42 -0.61 -13.96
CA VAL A 106 -24.12 -0.52 -12.52
C VAL A 106 -23.15 -1.63 -12.06
N ILE A 107 -23.29 -2.86 -12.56
CA ILE A 107 -22.30 -3.92 -12.29
C ILE A 107 -20.93 -3.55 -12.88
N GLU A 108 -20.86 -3.08 -14.12
CA GLU A 108 -19.59 -2.76 -14.77
C GLU A 108 -18.92 -1.52 -14.16
N ALA A 109 -19.72 -0.53 -13.75
CA ALA A 109 -19.27 0.59 -12.92
C ALA A 109 -18.65 0.11 -11.60
N TYR A 110 -19.28 -0.84 -10.91
CA TYR A 110 -18.73 -1.47 -9.69
C TYR A 110 -17.50 -2.34 -9.95
N ARG A 111 -17.46 -3.11 -11.05
CA ARG A 111 -16.28 -3.88 -11.45
C ARG A 111 -15.09 -2.95 -11.67
N ILE A 112 -15.31 -1.83 -12.35
CA ILE A 112 -14.29 -0.81 -12.55
C ILE A 112 -13.87 -0.19 -11.22
N LEU A 113 -14.77 0.09 -10.28
CA LEU A 113 -14.39 0.50 -8.91
C LEU A 113 -13.48 -0.52 -8.21
N ARG A 114 -13.88 -1.80 -8.23
CA ARG A 114 -13.22 -2.91 -7.54
C ARG A 114 -11.85 -3.24 -8.17
N ASP A 115 -11.79 -3.31 -9.50
CA ASP A 115 -10.66 -3.82 -10.27
C ASP A 115 -9.65 -2.71 -10.66
N ARG A 116 -9.64 -1.60 -9.92
CA ARG A 116 -8.70 -0.45 -10.02
C ARG A 116 -8.91 0.47 -11.22
N GLY A 117 -10.16 0.79 -11.49
CA GLY A 117 -10.58 1.90 -12.32
C GLY A 117 -10.01 3.25 -11.86
N PRO A 118 -9.98 4.26 -12.74
CA PRO A 118 -9.36 5.56 -12.46
C PRO A 118 -10.17 6.46 -11.51
N TYR A 119 -11.33 6.00 -11.03
CA TYR A 119 -12.36 6.77 -10.35
C TYR A 119 -12.64 6.22 -8.94
N PRO A 120 -12.77 7.05 -7.90
CA PRO A 120 -13.17 6.60 -6.56
C PRO A 120 -14.68 6.30 -6.50
N HIS A 121 -15.11 5.59 -5.43
CA HIS A 121 -16.52 5.19 -5.23
C HIS A 121 -17.50 6.35 -5.35
N ASP A 122 -17.17 7.53 -4.80
CA ASP A 122 -18.01 8.72 -4.89
C ASP A 122 -18.13 9.25 -6.33
N GLN A 123 -17.07 9.18 -7.13
CA GLN A 123 -17.12 9.65 -8.51
C GLN A 123 -17.99 8.73 -9.36
N VAL A 124 -17.88 7.41 -9.21
CA VAL A 124 -18.64 6.47 -10.06
C VAL A 124 -20.14 6.52 -9.80
N VAL A 125 -20.58 6.76 -8.55
CA VAL A 125 -22.02 6.98 -8.30
C VAL A 125 -22.46 8.36 -8.78
N ARG A 126 -21.64 9.40 -8.63
CA ARG A 126 -21.92 10.76 -9.13
C ARG A 126 -21.98 10.84 -10.66
N ASP A 127 -21.21 10.01 -11.36
CA ASP A 127 -21.22 9.90 -12.82
C ASP A 127 -22.51 9.21 -13.32
N ILE A 128 -23.30 8.56 -12.47
CA ILE A 128 -24.63 8.01 -12.81
C ILE A 128 -25.68 9.12 -12.61
N GLN A 129 -26.25 9.62 -13.72
CA GLN A 129 -27.30 10.64 -13.68
C GLN A 129 -28.66 9.98 -13.85
N GLY A 130 -29.64 10.35 -13.03
CA GLY A 130 -31.00 9.82 -13.07
C GLY A 130 -31.53 9.48 -11.67
N LYS A 131 -32.59 8.66 -11.63
CA LYS A 131 -33.35 8.33 -10.42
C LYS A 131 -33.19 6.85 -10.14
N PHE A 132 -32.49 6.47 -9.08
CA PHE A 132 -32.09 5.09 -8.87
C PHE A 132 -31.86 4.73 -7.40
N ALA A 133 -32.10 3.46 -7.08
CA ALA A 133 -31.50 2.79 -5.93
C ALA A 133 -30.99 1.42 -6.38
N PHE A 134 -29.84 0.99 -5.83
CA PHE A 134 -29.31 -0.34 -6.11
C PHE A 134 -28.64 -0.99 -4.92
N VAL A 135 -28.65 -2.33 -4.94
CA VAL A 135 -27.88 -3.21 -4.05
C VAL A 135 -27.06 -4.16 -4.92
N ILE A 136 -25.74 -4.08 -4.81
CA ILE A 136 -24.80 -5.05 -5.35
C ILE A 136 -24.30 -5.94 -4.22
N TYR A 137 -24.18 -7.23 -4.52
CA TYR A 137 -23.41 -8.21 -3.75
C TYR A 137 -22.46 -8.97 -4.68
N TYR A 138 -21.18 -9.04 -4.32
CA TYR A 138 -20.20 -9.85 -5.04
C TYR A 138 -19.89 -11.11 -4.24
N SER A 139 -20.29 -12.28 -4.76
CA SER A 139 -20.23 -13.55 -4.00
C SER A 139 -18.81 -13.94 -3.61
N PHE A 140 -17.84 -13.70 -4.50
CA PHE A 140 -16.45 -14.11 -4.30
C PHE A 140 -15.77 -13.39 -3.13
N SER A 141 -15.85 -12.05 -3.06
CA SER A 141 -15.22 -11.27 -1.99
C SER A 141 -16.17 -10.96 -0.82
N LYS A 142 -17.41 -11.47 -0.90
CA LYS A 142 -18.52 -11.16 0.03
C LYS A 142 -18.69 -9.66 0.32
N ALA A 143 -18.54 -8.81 -0.70
CA ALA A 143 -18.65 -7.36 -0.53
C ALA A 143 -20.01 -6.85 -1.03
N THR A 144 -20.63 -5.95 -0.25
CA THR A 144 -21.82 -5.20 -0.68
C THR A 144 -21.46 -3.79 -1.16
N PHE A 145 -22.23 -3.28 -2.12
CA PHE A 145 -22.19 -1.89 -2.55
C PHE A 145 -23.62 -1.41 -2.85
N ILE A 146 -24.06 -0.41 -2.09
CA ILE A 146 -25.44 0.06 -2.04
C ILE A 146 -25.43 1.56 -2.31
N ALA A 147 -26.35 2.09 -3.11
CA ALA A 147 -26.48 3.53 -3.31
C ALA A 147 -27.92 3.95 -3.66
N SER A 148 -28.22 5.23 -3.46
CA SER A 148 -29.47 5.87 -3.89
C SER A 148 -29.20 7.24 -4.53
N ASP A 149 -30.10 7.72 -5.38
CA ASP A 149 -29.97 9.00 -6.08
C ASP A 149 -29.97 10.22 -5.14
N ALA A 150 -29.55 11.37 -5.68
CA ALA A 150 -29.44 12.66 -4.99
C ALA A 150 -30.79 13.17 -4.47
N ASP A 151 -31.85 13.01 -5.27
CA ASP A 151 -33.19 13.49 -4.95
C ASP A 151 -33.89 12.55 -3.94
N GLY A 152 -33.40 11.33 -3.75
CA GLY A 152 -34.13 10.25 -3.08
C GLY A 152 -35.42 9.90 -3.80
N SER A 153 -35.40 9.92 -5.14
CA SER A 153 -36.55 9.67 -6.00
C SER A 153 -37.08 8.24 -5.92
N VAL A 154 -36.22 7.28 -5.56
CA VAL A 154 -36.61 5.90 -5.28
C VAL A 154 -36.77 5.71 -3.77
N HIS A 155 -37.97 5.31 -3.33
CA HIS A 155 -38.18 4.86 -1.95
C HIS A 155 -37.28 3.66 -1.67
N PHE A 156 -36.40 3.81 -0.69
CA PHE A 156 -35.40 2.83 -0.34
C PHE A 156 -35.05 2.98 1.14
N PHE A 157 -35.06 1.87 1.88
CA PHE A 157 -34.99 1.81 3.33
C PHE A 157 -33.94 0.78 3.75
N TRP A 158 -33.36 1.00 4.93
CA TRP A 158 -32.42 0.09 5.56
C TRP A 158 -32.64 0.04 7.07
N GLY A 159 -32.31 -1.10 7.68
CA GLY A 159 -32.43 -1.31 9.12
C GLY A 159 -31.63 -2.51 9.61
N THR A 160 -31.67 -2.70 10.92
CA THR A 160 -31.01 -3.80 11.63
C THR A 160 -32.05 -4.68 12.31
N ASP A 161 -31.88 -6.01 12.28
CA ASP A 161 -32.72 -6.94 13.04
C ASP A 161 -32.15 -7.27 14.44
N VAL A 162 -32.84 -8.13 15.19
CA VAL A 162 -32.41 -8.60 16.53
C VAL A 162 -31.01 -9.22 16.59
N GLU A 163 -30.52 -9.81 15.50
CA GLU A 163 -29.23 -10.52 15.43
C GLU A 163 -28.11 -9.63 14.86
N GLY A 164 -28.46 -8.46 14.33
CA GLY A 164 -27.53 -7.49 13.74
C GLY A 164 -27.38 -7.62 12.22
N HIS A 165 -28.35 -8.25 11.55
CA HIS A 165 -28.38 -8.37 10.08
C HIS A 165 -28.79 -7.06 9.43
N LEU A 166 -28.16 -6.74 8.29
CA LEU A 166 -28.55 -5.59 7.47
C LEU A 166 -29.74 -5.99 6.59
N VAL A 167 -30.89 -5.35 6.80
CA VAL A 167 -32.11 -5.49 5.99
C VAL A 167 -32.26 -4.25 5.10
N LEU A 168 -32.54 -4.46 3.81
CA LEU A 168 -32.75 -3.40 2.81
C LEU A 168 -34.01 -3.70 2.00
N ALA A 169 -34.94 -2.74 1.88
CA ALA A 169 -36.08 -2.87 0.98
C ALA A 169 -36.55 -1.54 0.39
N ASP A 170 -37.40 -1.58 -0.64
CA ASP A 170 -38.06 -0.39 -1.23
C ASP A 170 -39.42 -0.05 -0.59
N ASP A 171 -39.95 -0.92 0.26
CA ASP A 171 -41.19 -0.72 1.00
C ASP A 171 -40.96 -0.67 2.53
N THR A 172 -41.79 0.11 3.22
CA THR A 172 -41.65 0.32 4.67
C THR A 172 -42.14 -0.86 5.50
N GLU A 173 -43.17 -1.59 5.05
CA GLU A 173 -43.82 -2.64 5.84
C GLU A 173 -42.92 -3.87 6.00
N THR A 174 -42.24 -4.30 4.94
CA THR A 174 -41.26 -5.40 4.96
C THR A 174 -40.12 -5.13 5.93
N VAL A 175 -39.54 -3.93 5.93
CA VAL A 175 -38.43 -3.59 6.85
C VAL A 175 -38.94 -3.48 8.29
N LYS A 176 -40.05 -2.77 8.51
CA LYS A 176 -40.66 -2.57 9.83
C LYS A 176 -41.03 -3.88 10.51
N LYS A 177 -41.43 -4.91 9.75
CA LYS A 177 -41.82 -6.23 10.26
C LYS A 177 -40.74 -6.88 11.15
N VAL A 178 -39.47 -6.70 10.80
CA VAL A 178 -38.32 -7.35 11.45
C VAL A 178 -37.41 -6.37 12.17
N CYS A 179 -37.21 -5.16 11.62
CA CYS A 179 -36.40 -4.14 12.26
C CYS A 179 -37.14 -3.36 13.36
N GLY A 180 -38.46 -3.49 13.51
CA GLY A 180 -39.22 -2.74 14.52
C GLY A 180 -39.13 -1.23 14.26
N LYS A 181 -38.54 -0.47 15.20
CA LYS A 181 -38.16 0.94 15.00
C LYS A 181 -36.70 1.16 14.61
N SER A 182 -35.88 0.10 14.55
CA SER A 182 -34.46 0.13 14.16
C SER A 182 -34.25 0.20 12.64
N PHE A 183 -34.94 1.12 11.96
CA PHE A 183 -34.82 1.34 10.52
C PHE A 183 -35.00 2.80 10.12
N ALA A 184 -34.42 3.18 8.98
CA ALA A 184 -34.50 4.53 8.41
C ALA A 184 -34.68 4.48 6.88
N PRO A 185 -35.07 5.58 6.23
CA PRO A 185 -34.79 5.79 4.82
C PRO A 185 -33.29 5.67 4.56
N PHE A 186 -32.90 5.09 3.43
CA PHE A 186 -31.50 5.11 3.01
C PHE A 186 -31.11 6.57 2.67
N PRO A 187 -29.96 7.08 3.12
CA PRO A 187 -29.61 8.49 2.94
C PRO A 187 -29.44 8.88 1.46
N LYS A 188 -30.09 9.97 1.08
CA LYS A 188 -30.01 10.57 -0.26
C LYS A 188 -28.58 10.97 -0.60
N GLY A 189 -28.20 10.92 -1.88
CA GLY A 189 -26.87 11.36 -2.31
C GLY A 189 -25.71 10.56 -1.68
N CYS A 190 -26.00 9.36 -1.17
CA CYS A 190 -25.05 8.52 -0.45
C CYS A 190 -24.92 7.11 -1.04
N PHE A 191 -23.81 6.48 -0.69
CA PHE A 191 -23.53 5.07 -0.92
C PHE A 191 -22.97 4.43 0.35
N PHE A 192 -23.09 3.11 0.43
CA PHE A 192 -22.55 2.27 1.50
C PHE A 192 -21.74 1.12 0.89
N THR A 193 -20.58 0.81 1.47
CA THR A 193 -19.83 -0.42 1.14
C THR A 193 -19.42 -1.14 2.43
N SER A 194 -19.44 -2.48 2.45
CA SER A 194 -19.03 -3.28 3.62
C SER A 194 -17.69 -2.84 4.25
N PRO A 195 -16.60 -2.59 3.48
CA PRO A 195 -15.34 -2.09 4.06
C PRO A 195 -15.26 -0.56 4.25
N GLY A 196 -16.15 0.20 3.62
CA GLY A 196 -16.05 1.67 3.57
C GLY A 196 -17.04 2.42 4.45
N GLY A 197 -18.10 1.77 4.91
CA GLY A 197 -19.23 2.39 5.61
C GLY A 197 -20.08 3.28 4.70
N LEU A 198 -20.98 4.04 5.31
CA LEU A 198 -21.83 5.03 4.64
C LEU A 198 -21.04 6.31 4.32
N ARG A 199 -21.17 6.84 3.10
CA ARG A 199 -20.53 8.07 2.62
C ARG A 199 -21.43 8.81 1.64
N SER A 200 -21.42 10.14 1.67
CA SER A 200 -22.02 10.94 0.59
C SER A 200 -21.14 10.92 -0.65
N TYR A 201 -21.73 10.74 -1.83
CA TYR A 201 -21.05 10.95 -3.11
C TYR A 201 -21.26 12.36 -3.68
N GLU A 202 -22.29 13.08 -3.24
CA GLU A 202 -22.46 14.51 -3.57
C GLU A 202 -21.48 15.38 -2.79
N HIS A 203 -21.29 15.07 -1.51
CA HIS A 203 -20.43 15.80 -0.58
C HIS A 203 -19.37 14.89 0.09
N PRO A 204 -18.37 14.37 -0.65
CA PRO A 204 -17.39 13.39 -0.14
C PRO A 204 -16.35 13.98 0.84
N LEU A 205 -16.52 15.24 1.23
CA LEU A 205 -15.70 15.96 2.20
C LEU A 205 -16.44 16.21 3.53
N ASN A 206 -17.75 16.03 3.57
CA ASN A 206 -18.60 16.50 4.65
C ASN A 206 -18.89 15.37 5.65
N GLU A 207 -19.22 15.74 6.90
CA GLU A 207 -19.74 14.77 7.85
C GLU A 207 -21.21 14.45 7.57
N LEU A 208 -21.54 13.16 7.67
CA LEU A 208 -22.92 12.71 7.79
C LEU A 208 -23.30 12.79 9.26
N LYS A 209 -24.12 13.77 9.62
CA LYS A 209 -24.66 13.91 10.97
C LYS A 209 -25.85 12.97 11.16
N LEU A 210 -25.94 12.43 12.37
CA LEU A 210 -27.10 11.67 12.82
C LEU A 210 -28.23 12.64 13.13
N VAL A 211 -29.32 12.52 12.38
CA VAL A 211 -30.59 13.20 12.65
C VAL A 211 -31.53 12.15 13.24
N PRO A 212 -31.98 12.29 14.51
CA PRO A 212 -32.96 11.37 15.06
C PRO A 212 -34.23 11.42 14.21
N ARG A 213 -34.63 10.26 13.67
CA ARG A 213 -35.88 10.11 12.94
C ARG A 213 -37.01 10.09 13.97
N VAL A 214 -38.09 10.80 13.71
CA VAL A 214 -39.28 10.83 14.58
C VAL A 214 -40.46 10.26 13.80
N ASP A 215 -41.28 9.43 14.42
CA ASP A 215 -42.53 8.95 13.82
C ASP A 215 -43.66 9.99 13.89
N SER A 216 -44.80 9.66 13.29
CA SER A 216 -46.02 10.48 13.31
C SER A 216 -46.65 10.67 14.70
N SER A 217 -46.10 10.05 15.75
CA SER A 217 -46.53 10.20 17.15
C SER A 217 -45.54 10.98 18.02
N GLY A 218 -44.42 11.44 17.45
CA GLY A 218 -43.39 12.19 18.19
C GLY A 218 -42.31 11.31 18.85
N HIS A 219 -42.31 10.00 18.63
CA HIS A 219 -41.31 9.10 19.21
C HIS A 219 -40.12 8.89 18.26
N VAL A 220 -38.92 8.73 18.82
CA VAL A 220 -37.69 8.52 18.03
C VAL A 220 -37.65 7.08 17.49
N CYS A 221 -37.38 6.93 16.19
CA CYS A 221 -37.36 5.67 15.44
C CYS A 221 -36.03 5.50 14.69
N GLY A 222 -34.93 5.43 15.44
CA GLY A 222 -33.56 5.35 14.90
C GLY A 222 -33.05 6.70 14.39
N ALA A 223 -31.90 6.69 13.71
CA ALA A 223 -31.32 7.87 13.10
C ALA A 223 -31.30 7.77 11.56
N THR A 224 -31.67 8.87 10.90
CA THR A 224 -31.36 9.12 9.49
C THR A 224 -30.05 9.91 9.42
N PHE A 225 -29.36 9.90 8.28
CA PHE A 225 -28.14 10.67 8.08
C PHE A 225 -28.43 11.88 7.19
N SER A 226 -28.05 13.08 7.62
CA SER A 226 -28.02 14.28 6.76
C SER A 226 -26.58 14.70 6.50
N VAL A 227 -26.33 15.27 5.33
CA VAL A 227 -25.06 15.95 5.06
C VAL A 227 -25.03 17.24 5.85
N ASP A 228 -24.03 17.42 6.71
CA ASP A 228 -23.76 18.73 7.29
C ASP A 228 -23.04 19.61 6.26
N VAL A 229 -23.66 20.73 5.89
CA VAL A 229 -23.12 21.67 4.90
C VAL A 229 -22.05 22.59 5.51
N GLU A 230 -22.04 22.74 6.84
CA GLU A 230 -21.16 23.66 7.58
C GLU A 230 -20.00 22.91 8.28
N ALA A 231 -20.22 21.68 8.75
CA ALA A 231 -19.16 20.83 9.30
C ALA A 231 -18.31 20.17 8.21
N ASN A 232 -17.32 20.93 7.75
CA ASN A 232 -16.20 20.41 6.96
C ASN A 232 -15.45 19.34 7.79
N LYS A 233 -15.23 18.13 7.25
CA LYS A 233 -14.63 16.99 7.99
C LYS A 233 -13.10 17.14 8.15
N GLU A 234 -12.67 18.18 8.85
CA GLU A 234 -11.28 18.57 9.10
C GLU A 234 -10.69 17.99 10.40
N SER A 235 -11.13 16.81 10.86
CA SER A 235 -10.40 16.05 11.88
C SER A 235 -10.73 14.55 11.86
N THR A 236 -9.80 13.74 12.39
CA THR A 236 -9.82 12.26 12.56
C THR A 236 -9.35 11.41 11.37
N ASP A 237 -10.21 10.96 10.44
CA ASP A 237 -9.80 9.89 9.50
C ASP A 237 -8.87 10.37 8.36
N MET A 238 -8.81 11.68 8.12
CA MET A 238 -7.86 12.29 7.18
C MET A 238 -6.41 12.16 7.63
N GLU A 239 -6.16 11.89 8.91
CA GLU A 239 -4.82 11.93 9.50
C GLU A 239 -3.95 10.72 9.13
N LYS A 240 -4.55 9.55 8.90
CA LYS A 240 -3.79 8.31 8.60
C LYS A 240 -3.07 8.39 7.25
N SER A 241 -3.77 8.69 6.15
CA SER A 241 -3.10 8.80 4.83
C SER A 241 -2.32 10.10 4.61
N ARG A 242 -2.57 11.19 5.37
CA ARG A 242 -1.80 12.45 5.25
C ARG A 242 -0.30 12.27 5.53
N LYS A 243 0.08 11.28 6.33
CA LYS A 243 1.42 11.19 6.95
C LYS A 243 2.52 10.62 6.02
N CYS A 244 2.23 9.60 5.21
CA CYS A 244 3.21 9.05 4.25
C CYS A 244 3.61 10.04 3.13
N CYS A 245 2.77 11.03 2.79
CA CYS A 245 3.12 12.06 1.80
C CYS A 245 3.95 13.24 2.35
N ARG A 246 3.84 13.62 3.64
CA ARG A 246 4.70 14.70 4.18
C ARG A 246 6.19 14.31 4.25
N LEU A 247 6.49 13.02 4.14
CA LEU A 247 7.83 12.47 3.99
C LEU A 247 8.60 13.09 2.82
N VAL A 248 7.98 13.13 1.64
CA VAL A 248 8.58 13.70 0.43
C VAL A 248 8.69 15.24 0.54
N CYS A 249 7.72 15.90 1.19
CA CYS A 249 7.73 17.35 1.37
C CYS A 249 8.94 17.84 2.19
N LYS A 250 9.21 17.21 3.34
CA LYS A 250 10.32 17.62 4.23
C LYS A 250 11.70 17.17 3.73
N LEU A 251 11.77 16.18 2.83
CA LEU A 251 13.00 15.83 2.10
C LEU A 251 13.42 16.91 1.08
N LEU A 252 12.47 17.70 0.59
CA LEU A 252 12.68 18.72 -0.45
C LEU A 252 12.64 20.16 0.07
N SER A 253 12.43 20.39 1.37
CA SER A 253 12.30 21.72 2.00
C SER A 253 11.18 22.60 1.39
N ILE A 254 10.01 22.01 1.08
CA ILE A 254 8.85 22.74 0.53
C ILE A 254 7.68 22.73 1.53
N GLU A 255 7.03 23.89 1.68
CA GLU A 255 6.04 24.15 2.73
C GLU A 255 4.57 24.15 2.23
N THR A 256 3.66 23.61 3.07
CA THR A 256 2.18 23.78 3.10
C THR A 256 1.19 23.01 2.16
N SER A 257 -0.03 22.87 2.70
CA SER A 257 -1.38 22.74 2.06
C SER A 257 -1.84 21.39 1.41
N PRO A 258 -3.12 20.95 1.58
CA PRO A 258 -3.54 19.55 1.34
C PRO A 258 -4.33 19.26 0.04
N ALA A 259 -4.22 18.03 -0.51
CA ALA A 259 -5.19 17.39 -1.43
C ALA A 259 -4.98 15.85 -1.57
N ARG A 260 -5.96 15.15 -2.16
CA ARG A 260 -6.20 13.69 -2.04
C ARG A 260 -5.49 12.76 -3.04
N HIS A 261 -5.57 11.47 -2.71
CA HIS A 261 -5.17 10.29 -3.48
C HIS A 261 -6.22 9.94 -4.59
N ASN A 262 -6.08 8.92 -5.46
CA ASN A 262 -5.05 7.88 -5.55
C ASN A 262 -4.40 7.79 -6.96
N ALA A 263 -3.17 8.28 -7.02
CA ALA A 263 -2.09 7.98 -7.98
C ALA A 263 -0.83 8.62 -7.34
N CYS A 264 -0.59 8.23 -6.09
CA CYS A 264 -0.30 9.16 -4.99
C CYS A 264 0.96 9.98 -5.20
N TYR A 265 2.13 9.32 -5.20
CA TYR A 265 3.43 9.97 -5.25
C TYR A 265 3.52 11.00 -6.38
N TRP A 266 3.04 10.64 -7.56
CA TRP A 266 3.12 11.50 -8.73
C TRP A 266 2.08 12.62 -8.76
N ARG A 267 0.82 12.37 -8.36
CA ARG A 267 -0.15 13.47 -8.25
C ARG A 267 0.23 14.47 -7.17
N THR A 268 0.63 13.98 -6.00
CA THR A 268 1.05 14.82 -4.87
C THR A 268 2.35 15.56 -5.19
N LEU A 269 3.36 14.90 -5.79
CA LEU A 269 4.57 15.56 -6.28
C LEU A 269 4.23 16.68 -7.27
N LYS A 270 3.41 16.42 -8.29
CA LYS A 270 2.99 17.44 -9.27
C LYS A 270 2.28 18.62 -8.59
N ILE A 271 1.36 18.36 -7.65
CA ILE A 271 0.69 19.42 -6.84
C ILE A 271 1.70 20.30 -6.11
N LEU A 272 2.63 19.70 -5.37
CA LEU A 272 3.62 20.40 -4.52
C LEU A 272 4.68 21.14 -5.33
N THR A 273 4.96 20.68 -6.55
CA THR A 273 5.97 21.26 -7.47
C THR A 273 5.34 22.27 -8.45
N GLY A 274 4.42 23.10 -7.94
CA GLY A 274 3.82 24.22 -8.65
C GLY A 274 2.74 23.87 -9.68
N ARG A 275 2.39 22.60 -9.91
CA ARG A 275 1.42 22.20 -10.97
C ARG A 275 -0.02 22.03 -10.46
N ARG A 276 -0.32 22.41 -9.21
CA ARG A 276 -1.65 22.31 -8.55
C ARG A 276 -2.80 22.83 -9.44
N SER A 277 -2.66 24.03 -10.02
CA SER A 277 -3.69 24.65 -10.88
C SER A 277 -4.00 23.82 -12.14
N ARG A 278 -3.00 23.15 -12.71
CA ARG A 278 -3.13 22.35 -13.95
C ARG A 278 -3.57 20.90 -13.71
N MET A 279 -3.77 20.45 -12.47
CA MET A 279 -4.10 19.05 -12.15
C MET A 279 -5.38 18.53 -12.80
N HIS A 280 -6.36 19.41 -13.07
CA HIS A 280 -7.59 19.09 -13.79
C HIS A 280 -7.37 18.70 -15.27
N THR A 281 -6.15 18.88 -15.79
CA THR A 281 -5.71 18.48 -17.14
C THR A 281 -4.98 17.14 -17.17
N ILE A 282 -4.71 16.51 -16.01
CA ILE A 282 -3.88 15.30 -15.97
C ILE A 282 -4.50 14.15 -16.78
N ARG A 283 -3.68 13.50 -17.62
CA ARG A 283 -4.07 12.45 -18.59
C ARG A 283 -4.93 12.93 -19.77
N LYS A 284 -5.17 14.23 -19.95
CA LYS A 284 -5.82 14.78 -21.16
C LYS A 284 -4.77 15.11 -22.22
N THR A 285 -5.19 15.09 -23.49
CA THR A 285 -4.37 15.59 -24.62
C THR A 285 -3.90 17.03 -24.32
N SER A 286 -2.62 17.30 -24.52
CA SER A 286 -1.96 18.58 -24.18
C SER A 286 -2.02 19.00 -22.69
N GLY A 287 -2.47 18.11 -21.79
CA GLY A 287 -2.47 18.30 -20.34
C GLY A 287 -1.25 17.74 -19.63
N LEU A 288 -1.28 17.68 -18.29
CA LEU A 288 -0.21 17.06 -17.50
C LEU A 288 -0.13 15.53 -17.76
N ALA A 289 1.08 14.99 -17.81
CA ALA A 289 1.31 13.56 -18.00
C ALA A 289 0.84 12.75 -16.78
N ARG A 290 0.46 11.48 -17.01
CA ARG A 290 0.05 10.53 -15.95
C ARG A 290 1.13 10.30 -14.88
N PHE A 291 2.39 10.43 -15.29
CA PHE A 291 3.60 10.08 -14.55
C PHE A 291 4.61 11.24 -14.64
N PRO A 292 5.69 11.22 -13.85
CA PRO A 292 6.84 12.10 -14.05
C PRO A 292 7.32 12.10 -15.51
N LYS A 293 7.52 13.29 -16.07
CA LYS A 293 8.10 13.49 -17.40
C LYS A 293 9.07 14.67 -17.31
N ARG A 294 10.34 14.44 -17.61
CA ARG A 294 11.43 15.43 -17.48
C ARG A 294 11.10 16.76 -18.18
N ASP A 295 10.57 16.70 -19.41
CA ASP A 295 10.19 17.90 -20.18
C ASP A 295 8.94 18.63 -19.63
N GLU A 296 8.17 18.02 -18.73
CA GLU A 296 7.01 18.68 -18.11
C GLU A 296 7.44 19.59 -16.96
N ASN A 297 8.49 19.22 -16.22
CA ASN A 297 8.93 19.94 -15.03
C ASN A 297 10.33 19.52 -14.53
N VAL A 298 11.09 20.50 -14.06
CA VAL A 298 12.41 20.34 -13.41
C VAL A 298 12.43 19.33 -12.24
N TYR A 299 11.35 19.21 -11.48
CA TYR A 299 11.26 18.27 -10.35
C TYR A 299 10.91 16.82 -10.77
N ASP A 300 10.62 16.56 -12.05
CA ASP A 300 10.38 15.19 -12.57
C ASP A 300 11.73 14.56 -13.00
N SER A 301 12.58 14.22 -12.03
CA SER A 301 13.99 13.81 -12.25
C SER A 301 14.18 12.69 -13.30
N PHE A 302 13.27 11.73 -13.35
CA PHE A 302 13.27 10.63 -14.32
C PHE A 302 11.88 10.43 -14.94
N GLY A 303 11.84 10.04 -16.22
CA GLY A 303 10.58 9.66 -16.87
C GLY A 303 10.21 8.23 -16.50
N VAL A 304 9.00 8.00 -15.97
CA VAL A 304 8.56 6.65 -15.54
C VAL A 304 7.21 6.27 -16.13
N GLY A 305 6.93 4.96 -16.20
CA GLY A 305 5.67 4.41 -16.67
C GLY A 305 5.57 2.90 -16.42
N HIS A 306 6.61 2.17 -16.81
CA HIS A 306 6.83 0.78 -16.37
C HIS A 306 7.35 0.75 -14.92
N SER A 307 6.95 -0.26 -14.15
CA SER A 307 7.39 -0.47 -12.76
C SER A 307 8.86 -0.88 -12.66
N SER A 308 9.39 -0.93 -11.44
CA SER A 308 10.67 -1.58 -11.10
C SER A 308 11.94 -0.90 -11.64
N THR A 309 11.81 0.13 -12.47
CA THR A 309 12.91 0.92 -13.04
C THR A 309 13.55 1.94 -12.08
N SER A 310 12.92 2.23 -10.93
CA SER A 310 13.33 3.34 -10.07
C SER A 310 14.65 3.10 -9.31
N ILE A 311 14.96 1.86 -8.93
CA ILE A 311 16.26 1.54 -8.30
C ILE A 311 17.38 1.64 -9.34
N SER A 312 17.21 1.04 -10.52
CA SER A 312 18.22 1.07 -11.60
C SER A 312 18.51 2.50 -12.07
N ALA A 313 17.46 3.31 -12.27
CA ALA A 313 17.61 4.71 -12.64
C ALA A 313 18.24 5.55 -11.52
N GLY A 314 17.87 5.29 -10.26
CA GLY A 314 18.48 5.94 -9.09
C GLY A 314 19.97 5.60 -8.95
N LEU A 315 20.34 4.33 -9.13
CA LEU A 315 21.74 3.91 -9.13
C LEU A 315 22.54 4.61 -10.24
N GLY A 316 22.01 4.65 -11.46
CA GLY A 316 22.63 5.41 -12.56
C GLY A 316 22.76 6.92 -12.28
N MET A 317 21.81 7.51 -11.53
CA MET A 317 21.89 8.91 -11.08
C MET A 317 22.90 9.12 -9.95
N ALA A 318 23.07 8.15 -9.05
CA ALA A 318 24.11 8.17 -8.02
C ALA A 318 25.50 8.05 -8.68
N VAL A 319 25.69 7.09 -9.59
CA VAL A 319 26.90 6.94 -10.41
C VAL A 319 27.21 8.23 -11.18
N GLY A 320 26.23 8.80 -11.88
CA GLY A 320 26.39 10.08 -12.57
C GLY A 320 26.63 11.28 -11.64
N ARG A 321 26.23 11.21 -10.36
CA ARG A 321 26.45 12.28 -9.38
C ARG A 321 27.92 12.36 -8.98
N ASP A 322 28.52 11.27 -8.47
CA ASP A 322 29.88 11.37 -7.92
C ASP A 322 30.96 11.36 -9.02
N LEU A 323 30.68 10.76 -10.20
CA LEU A 323 31.50 10.99 -11.41
C LEU A 323 31.54 12.48 -11.81
N LEU A 324 30.45 13.22 -11.60
CA LEU A 324 30.37 14.67 -11.81
C LEU A 324 30.69 15.47 -10.54
N LYS A 325 31.18 14.83 -9.47
CA LYS A 325 31.55 15.42 -8.17
C LYS A 325 30.44 16.31 -7.55
N LYS A 326 29.19 15.92 -7.70
CA LYS A 326 28.01 16.62 -7.14
C LYS A 326 27.67 16.11 -5.74
N ASN A 327 27.06 16.94 -4.91
CA ASN A 327 26.71 16.61 -3.51
C ASN A 327 25.20 16.40 -3.28
N ASN A 328 24.40 16.20 -4.34
CA ASN A 328 22.97 15.98 -4.21
C ASN A 328 22.63 14.58 -3.66
N ASN A 329 21.48 14.44 -3.01
CA ASN A 329 21.04 13.11 -2.57
C ASN A 329 20.25 12.42 -3.70
N VAL A 330 20.31 11.10 -3.77
CA VAL A 330 19.52 10.31 -4.73
C VAL A 330 18.65 9.35 -3.93
N ILE A 331 17.34 9.42 -4.16
CA ILE A 331 16.32 8.71 -3.39
C ILE A 331 15.37 8.01 -4.35
N SER A 332 15.32 6.68 -4.28
CA SER A 332 14.46 5.84 -5.10
C SER A 332 13.31 5.29 -4.26
N VAL A 333 12.10 5.78 -4.52
CA VAL A 333 10.87 5.23 -3.91
C VAL A 333 10.35 4.08 -4.76
N ILE A 334 10.00 2.96 -4.13
CA ILE A 334 9.48 1.76 -4.79
C ILE A 334 8.43 1.08 -3.90
N GLY A 335 7.37 0.54 -4.50
CA GLY A 335 6.36 -0.24 -3.77
C GLY A 335 6.72 -1.72 -3.70
N ASP A 336 6.25 -2.43 -2.68
CA ASP A 336 6.41 -3.90 -2.55
C ASP A 336 5.99 -4.65 -3.82
N GLY A 337 4.94 -4.18 -4.48
CA GLY A 337 4.48 -4.65 -5.78
C GLY A 337 5.46 -4.54 -6.94
N ALA A 338 6.33 -3.52 -6.93
CA ALA A 338 7.32 -3.28 -7.97
C ALA A 338 8.66 -3.97 -7.65
N MET A 339 8.88 -4.35 -6.39
CA MET A 339 10.07 -5.10 -5.95
C MET A 339 10.08 -6.55 -6.43
N THR A 340 8.96 -7.11 -6.90
CA THR A 340 8.88 -8.51 -7.32
C THR A 340 9.53 -8.80 -8.67
N ALA A 341 9.85 -7.78 -9.48
CA ALA A 341 10.47 -7.96 -10.78
C ALA A 341 12.00 -8.10 -10.70
N GLY A 342 12.58 -8.95 -11.55
CA GLY A 342 14.03 -9.20 -11.62
C GLY A 342 14.88 -7.93 -11.67
N LEU A 343 14.50 -6.95 -12.49
CA LEU A 343 15.17 -5.65 -12.61
C LEU A 343 15.37 -4.90 -11.27
N ALA A 344 14.45 -5.06 -10.31
CA ALA A 344 14.61 -4.45 -8.98
C ALA A 344 15.70 -5.18 -8.17
N TYR A 345 15.76 -6.51 -8.23
CA TYR A 345 16.82 -7.31 -7.59
C TYR A 345 18.17 -7.12 -8.27
N GLU A 346 18.23 -7.12 -9.60
CA GLU A 346 19.43 -6.80 -10.39
C GLU A 346 19.98 -5.42 -10.00
N ALA A 347 19.11 -4.43 -9.87
CA ALA A 347 19.50 -3.08 -9.48
C ALA A 347 19.91 -2.95 -8.01
N MET A 348 19.28 -3.70 -7.08
CA MET A 348 19.71 -3.76 -5.68
C MET A 348 21.06 -4.45 -5.53
N ASN A 349 21.23 -5.60 -6.19
CA ASN A 349 22.49 -6.33 -6.22
C ASN A 349 23.62 -5.48 -6.84
N ASN A 350 23.31 -4.67 -7.86
CA ASN A 350 24.27 -3.72 -8.44
C ASN A 350 24.48 -2.47 -7.55
N ALA A 351 23.49 -2.07 -6.73
CA ALA A 351 23.67 -0.99 -5.77
C ALA A 351 24.59 -1.40 -4.60
N GLY A 352 24.37 -2.59 -4.04
CA GLY A 352 25.31 -3.24 -3.11
C GLY A 352 26.62 -3.67 -3.79
N PHE A 353 26.66 -3.77 -5.12
CA PHE A 353 27.93 -3.90 -5.84
C PHE A 353 28.73 -2.61 -5.76
N LEU A 354 28.14 -1.51 -6.22
CA LEU A 354 28.90 -0.31 -6.50
C LEU A 354 29.24 0.50 -5.24
N ASP A 355 28.48 0.36 -4.16
CA ASP A 355 28.63 1.08 -2.88
C ASP A 355 28.45 2.62 -2.97
N TRP A 356 27.51 3.06 -3.82
CA TRP A 356 27.22 4.49 -4.02
C TRP A 356 26.06 4.93 -3.15
N ASN A 357 26.15 6.15 -2.61
CA ASN A 357 25.11 6.72 -1.73
C ASN A 357 23.76 6.85 -2.46
N LEU A 358 22.89 5.84 -2.30
CA LEU A 358 21.56 5.71 -2.85
C LEU A 358 20.59 5.30 -1.74
N ILE A 359 19.58 6.12 -1.48
CA ILE A 359 18.56 5.82 -0.47
C ILE A 359 17.37 5.14 -1.15
N VAL A 360 17.13 3.86 -0.85
CA VAL A 360 15.96 3.12 -1.36
C VAL A 360 14.84 3.14 -0.30
N VAL A 361 13.66 3.61 -0.70
CA VAL A 361 12.48 3.70 0.17
C VAL A 361 11.45 2.67 -0.27
N LEU A 362 11.39 1.55 0.46
CA LEU A 362 10.39 0.51 0.26
C LEU A 362 9.07 0.89 0.92
N ASN A 363 8.09 1.30 0.12
CA ASN A 363 6.71 1.46 0.56
C ASN A 363 5.98 0.10 0.47
N ASP A 364 6.05 -0.70 1.55
CA ASP A 364 5.24 -1.91 1.71
C ASP A 364 3.81 -1.54 2.13
N ASN A 365 2.87 -1.60 1.18
CA ASN A 365 1.45 -1.47 1.44
C ASN A 365 0.67 -2.78 1.18
N LYS A 366 1.39 -3.89 0.95
CA LYS A 366 0.87 -5.22 0.61
C LYS A 366 0.05 -5.25 -0.69
N GLN A 367 0.31 -4.38 -1.67
CA GLN A 367 -0.45 -4.28 -2.92
C GLN A 367 0.44 -4.16 -4.17
N VAL A 368 0.22 -5.04 -5.15
CA VAL A 368 0.95 -4.97 -6.44
C VAL A 368 0.54 -3.73 -7.24
N SER A 369 1.45 -3.07 -7.95
CA SER A 369 1.16 -1.87 -8.75
C SER A 369 0.66 -2.15 -10.19
N LEU A 370 0.64 -3.40 -10.62
CA LEU A 370 0.19 -3.84 -11.95
C LEU A 370 -1.24 -4.45 -11.91
N PRO A 371 -1.95 -4.53 -13.05
CA PRO A 371 -3.22 -5.24 -13.16
C PRO A 371 -3.01 -6.76 -13.29
N THR A 372 -2.28 -7.37 -12.35
CA THR A 372 -2.26 -8.83 -12.17
C THR A 372 -3.53 -9.24 -11.42
N ALA A 373 -4.67 -9.13 -12.10
CA ALA A 373 -5.92 -9.71 -11.65
C ALA A 373 -5.93 -11.20 -12.01
N THR A 374 -5.98 -12.07 -11.01
CA THR A 374 -6.49 -13.42 -11.22
C THR A 374 -8.01 -13.37 -11.15
N LEU A 375 -8.70 -14.49 -11.43
CA LEU A 375 -10.17 -14.63 -11.27
C LEU A 375 -10.68 -14.40 -9.83
N GLN A 376 -9.80 -14.06 -8.89
CA GLN A 376 -10.04 -13.99 -7.44
C GLN A 376 -9.69 -12.60 -6.84
N GLY A 377 -9.63 -11.55 -7.66
CA GLY A 377 -9.43 -10.16 -7.19
C GLY A 377 -7.97 -9.67 -7.26
N PRO A 378 -7.60 -8.61 -6.51
CA PRO A 378 -6.25 -8.09 -6.54
C PRO A 378 -5.29 -9.13 -5.97
N ALA A 379 -4.35 -9.61 -6.79
CA ALA A 379 -3.30 -10.49 -6.31
C ALA A 379 -2.59 -9.83 -5.11
N THR A 380 -2.40 -10.60 -4.03
CA THR A 380 -1.33 -10.29 -3.08
C THR A 380 0.00 -10.37 -3.83
N PRO A 381 1.06 -9.65 -3.42
CA PRO A 381 2.38 -9.77 -4.04
C PRO A 381 2.84 -11.24 -4.00
N ILE A 382 2.83 -11.90 -5.17
CA ILE A 382 3.11 -13.33 -5.27
C ILE A 382 4.62 -13.52 -5.08
N GLY A 383 5.06 -13.97 -3.92
CA GLY A 383 6.46 -14.26 -3.67
C GLY A 383 6.81 -14.53 -2.21
N GLY A 384 8.04 -15.00 -1.98
CA GLY A 384 8.60 -15.16 -0.64
C GLY A 384 8.77 -13.84 0.10
N LEU A 385 9.04 -12.74 -0.62
CA LEU A 385 9.35 -11.42 -0.03
C LEU A 385 8.24 -10.86 0.87
N SER A 386 6.99 -10.82 0.42
CA SER A 386 5.89 -10.29 1.24
C SER A 386 5.64 -11.16 2.50
N ARG A 387 5.88 -12.48 2.40
CA ARG A 387 5.88 -13.39 3.55
C ARG A 387 7.10 -13.18 4.47
N ALA A 388 8.28 -12.88 3.93
CA ALA A 388 9.48 -12.57 4.70
C ALA A 388 9.32 -11.25 5.49
N LEU A 389 8.84 -10.18 4.84
CA LEU A 389 8.50 -8.91 5.47
C LEU A 389 7.46 -9.09 6.59
N THR A 390 6.40 -9.87 6.33
CA THR A 390 5.38 -10.20 7.34
C THR A 390 5.95 -11.04 8.50
N LYS A 391 6.89 -11.96 8.24
CA LYS A 391 7.60 -12.71 9.29
C LYS A 391 8.50 -11.81 10.14
N ILE A 392 9.21 -10.86 9.55
CA ILE A 392 10.01 -9.85 10.27
C ILE A 392 9.12 -9.01 11.18
N GLN A 393 7.99 -8.49 10.66
CA GLN A 393 6.96 -7.77 11.43
C GLN A 393 6.37 -8.59 12.60
N ALA A 394 6.40 -9.93 12.54
CA ALA A 394 5.73 -10.81 13.49
C ALA A 394 6.63 -11.37 14.62
N ARG A 395 7.96 -11.16 14.57
CA ARG A 395 8.94 -11.69 15.55
C ARG A 395 8.62 -11.22 16.99
N ALA A 396 8.89 -12.08 17.97
CA ALA A 396 8.52 -11.84 19.37
C ALA A 396 9.24 -10.63 20.00
N GLU A 397 10.49 -10.39 19.61
CA GLU A 397 11.31 -9.24 20.03
C GLU A 397 10.64 -7.90 19.66
N PHE A 398 10.10 -7.80 18.45
CA PHE A 398 9.35 -6.64 17.99
C PHE A 398 8.02 -6.44 18.76
N ARG A 399 7.36 -7.52 19.20
CA ARG A 399 6.16 -7.39 20.06
C ARG A 399 6.53 -6.90 21.45
N LYS A 400 7.61 -7.41 22.04
CA LYS A 400 8.13 -6.91 23.33
C LYS A 400 8.46 -5.42 23.25
N LEU A 401 9.22 -5.00 22.24
CA LEU A 401 9.56 -3.59 22.02
C LEU A 401 8.31 -2.69 21.90
N ARG A 402 7.28 -3.16 21.16
CA ARG A 402 6.02 -2.43 20.98
C ARG A 402 5.14 -2.34 22.23
N GLU A 403 5.20 -3.34 23.12
CA GLU A 403 4.50 -3.29 24.40
C GLU A 403 5.27 -2.47 25.44
N THR A 404 6.62 -2.50 25.43
CA THR A 404 7.45 -1.59 26.23
C THR A 404 7.21 -0.13 25.85
N ALA A 405 7.06 0.18 24.55
CA ALA A 405 6.76 1.51 24.04
C ALA A 405 5.46 2.11 24.63
N LYS A 406 4.38 1.31 24.69
CA LYS A 406 3.11 1.74 25.31
C LYS A 406 3.24 2.06 26.80
N GLY A 407 4.19 1.45 27.51
CA GLY A 407 4.41 1.70 28.94
C GLY A 407 5.13 3.02 29.24
N ILE A 408 5.94 3.52 28.30
CA ILE A 408 6.83 4.67 28.53
C ILE A 408 6.14 6.01 28.22
N THR A 409 5.06 6.00 27.42
CA THR A 409 4.36 7.22 26.97
C THR A 409 3.69 8.05 28.09
N MET A 410 3.59 7.51 29.32
CA MET A 410 2.92 8.20 30.43
C MET A 410 3.80 9.12 31.29
N GLN A 411 5.14 9.16 31.13
CA GLN A 411 5.99 9.85 32.12
C GLN A 411 7.14 10.75 31.64
N ILE A 412 7.43 10.91 30.34
CA ILE A 412 8.54 11.79 29.90
C ILE A 412 8.11 12.78 28.81
N GLY A 413 8.07 14.06 29.18
CA GLY A 413 7.96 15.17 28.23
C GLY A 413 9.32 15.46 27.57
N GLY A 414 9.40 15.31 26.25
CA GLY A 414 10.60 15.61 25.46
C GLY A 414 10.47 15.11 24.02
N GLN A 415 10.58 16.01 23.03
CA GLN A 415 10.31 15.70 21.62
C GLN A 415 11.45 14.94 20.93
N ALA A 416 11.58 13.63 21.17
CA ALA A 416 12.21 12.66 20.26
C ALA A 416 11.96 11.22 20.76
N HIS A 417 10.83 10.60 20.41
CA HIS A 417 10.54 9.22 20.84
C HIS A 417 11.26 8.17 19.96
N GLU A 418 11.83 7.18 20.63
CA GLU A 418 12.12 5.79 20.20
C GLU A 418 12.94 5.55 18.91
N ILE A 419 12.55 6.06 17.74
CA ILE A 419 13.26 5.75 16.48
C ILE A 419 14.65 6.38 16.46
N ALA A 420 14.81 7.55 17.08
CA ALA A 420 16.13 8.15 17.27
C ALA A 420 17.07 7.21 18.04
N ALA A 421 16.56 6.48 19.05
CA ALA A 421 17.32 5.49 19.81
C ALA A 421 17.58 4.23 18.99
N LYS A 422 16.61 3.71 18.22
CA LYS A 422 16.84 2.53 17.35
C LYS A 422 17.89 2.76 16.27
N VAL A 423 17.92 3.94 15.65
CA VAL A 423 18.98 4.31 14.68
C VAL A 423 20.32 4.49 15.38
N ASP A 424 20.35 5.01 16.61
CA ASP A 424 21.56 5.11 17.43
C ASP A 424 22.06 3.74 17.91
N GLU A 425 21.16 2.82 18.24
CA GLU A 425 21.44 1.46 18.71
C GLU A 425 21.95 0.59 17.57
N TYR A 426 21.41 0.72 16.36
CA TYR A 426 21.99 0.10 15.16
C TYR A 426 23.32 0.75 14.74
N ALA A 427 23.50 2.05 14.95
CA ALA A 427 24.77 2.74 14.65
C ALA A 427 25.87 2.47 15.70
N ARG A 428 25.50 2.18 16.95
CA ARG A 428 26.44 1.83 18.04
C ARG A 428 26.60 0.31 18.23
N GLY A 429 25.62 -0.48 17.81
CA GLY A 429 25.50 -1.93 18.05
C GLY A 429 25.93 -2.78 16.86
N MET A 430 27.18 -2.62 16.40
CA MET A 430 27.79 -3.51 15.39
C MET A 430 28.17 -4.91 15.95
N VAL A 431 27.50 -5.37 17.01
CA VAL A 431 27.73 -6.68 17.64
C VAL A 431 26.41 -7.33 18.05
N GLY A 432 26.00 -8.37 17.31
CA GLY A 432 25.10 -9.41 17.82
C GLY A 432 23.59 -9.16 17.75
N ALA A 433 23.00 -9.31 16.57
CA ALA A 433 21.59 -9.72 16.43
C ALA A 433 21.46 -10.75 15.28
N SER A 434 21.35 -12.02 15.63
CA SER A 434 21.40 -13.13 14.65
C SER A 434 20.14 -13.20 13.78
N GLY A 435 20.26 -12.77 12.52
CA GLY A 435 19.29 -13.07 11.47
C GLY A 435 19.24 -12.01 10.39
N SER A 436 20.09 -12.16 9.37
CA SER A 436 20.12 -11.34 8.16
C SER A 436 18.72 -11.18 7.55
N THR A 437 18.45 -9.97 7.07
CA THR A 437 17.34 -9.69 6.17
C THR A 437 17.83 -9.81 4.72
N LEU A 438 16.90 -10.11 3.80
CA LEU A 438 17.20 -10.23 2.36
C LEU A 438 17.89 -8.97 1.78
N PHE A 439 17.67 -7.80 2.37
CA PHE A 439 18.29 -6.56 1.91
C PHE A 439 19.76 -6.46 2.36
N GLU A 440 20.07 -6.91 3.57
CA GLU A 440 21.45 -6.98 4.07
C GLU A 440 22.25 -8.03 3.28
N GLU A 441 21.63 -9.16 2.90
CA GLU A 441 22.20 -10.17 1.99
C GLU A 441 22.50 -9.60 0.58
N LEU A 442 21.76 -8.57 0.14
CA LEU A 442 22.01 -7.83 -1.11
C LEU A 442 22.98 -6.65 -0.94
N GLY A 443 23.64 -6.53 0.22
CA GLY A 443 24.59 -5.44 0.51
C GLY A 443 23.93 -4.08 0.81
N LEU A 444 22.64 -4.06 1.18
CA LEU A 444 21.90 -2.84 1.50
C LEU A 444 21.66 -2.70 3.00
N TYR A 445 21.96 -1.52 3.56
CA TYR A 445 21.64 -1.20 4.95
C TYR A 445 20.12 -1.05 5.15
N TYR A 446 19.53 -1.95 5.95
CA TYR A 446 18.08 -1.98 6.18
C TYR A 446 17.66 -1.26 7.46
N ILE A 447 16.77 -0.27 7.32
CA ILE A 447 16.17 0.44 8.46
C ILE A 447 14.67 0.20 8.46
N GLY A 448 14.19 -0.70 9.32
CA GLY A 448 12.76 -0.98 9.39
C GLY A 448 12.33 -2.11 10.33
N PRO A 449 11.05 -2.51 10.24
CA PRO A 449 9.95 -1.71 9.69
C PRO A 449 9.71 -0.45 10.53
N VAL A 450 9.20 0.62 9.90
CA VAL A 450 8.82 1.89 10.54
C VAL A 450 7.39 2.24 10.12
N ASP A 451 6.64 2.94 10.98
CA ASP A 451 5.33 3.44 10.61
C ASP A 451 5.46 4.53 9.53
N GLY A 452 5.12 4.18 8.28
CA GLY A 452 5.00 5.12 7.16
C GLY A 452 3.95 6.21 7.40
N HIS A 453 3.17 6.10 8.46
CA HIS A 453 2.20 7.08 8.93
C HIS A 453 2.66 7.89 10.16
N ASN A 454 3.95 7.95 10.52
CA ASN A 454 4.45 8.93 11.49
C ASN A 454 5.47 9.89 10.85
N ILE A 455 5.12 11.17 10.68
CA ILE A 455 5.94 12.13 9.92
C ILE A 455 7.16 12.55 10.72
N GLU A 456 6.95 12.81 12.01
CA GLU A 456 7.95 13.35 12.92
C GLU A 456 9.12 12.36 13.03
N ASP A 457 8.78 11.08 13.22
CA ASP A 457 9.68 9.92 13.18
C ASP A 457 10.39 9.77 11.83
N LEU A 458 9.64 9.73 10.73
CA LEU A 458 10.18 9.61 9.38
C LEU A 458 11.17 10.76 9.07
N VAL A 459 10.87 11.99 9.48
CA VAL A 459 11.73 13.16 9.27
C VAL A 459 13.00 13.06 10.10
N ALA A 460 12.91 12.62 11.35
CA ALA A 460 14.08 12.38 12.18
C ALA A 460 14.97 11.28 11.56
N MET A 461 14.36 10.20 11.08
CA MET A 461 15.06 9.11 10.37
C MET A 461 15.75 9.63 9.11
N PHE A 462 15.04 10.28 8.18
CA PHE A 462 15.66 10.77 6.94
C PHE A 462 16.72 11.85 7.16
N LYS A 463 16.62 12.66 8.23
CA LYS A 463 17.72 13.54 8.65
C LYS A 463 18.95 12.74 9.08
N LYS A 464 18.78 11.67 9.86
CA LYS A 464 19.89 10.77 10.23
C LYS A 464 20.44 10.04 9.00
N VAL A 465 19.60 9.44 8.15
CA VAL A 465 20.01 8.71 6.93
C VAL A 465 20.77 9.60 5.95
N LYS A 466 20.35 10.85 5.76
CA LYS A 466 21.06 11.83 4.93
C LYS A 466 22.39 12.30 5.55
N ALA A 467 22.54 12.18 6.87
CA ALA A 467 23.75 12.55 7.60
C ALA A 467 24.67 11.35 7.90
N MET A 468 24.19 10.12 7.71
CA MET A 468 25.06 8.95 7.68
C MET A 468 26.02 9.11 6.49
N PRO A 469 27.30 8.77 6.66
CA PRO A 469 28.15 8.47 5.53
C PRO A 469 27.41 7.50 4.58
N ALA A 470 27.71 7.57 3.29
CA ALA A 470 27.58 6.36 2.48
C ALA A 470 28.32 5.24 3.26
N PRO A 471 27.87 3.97 3.25
CA PRO A 471 28.67 2.91 3.83
C PRO A 471 30.09 3.08 3.34
N GLY A 472 30.99 3.47 4.25
CA GLY A 472 32.39 3.26 4.00
C GLY A 472 32.56 1.75 3.93
N PRO A 473 33.58 1.25 3.24
CA PRO A 473 33.90 -0.16 3.37
C PRO A 473 34.34 -0.34 4.82
N TYR A 474 33.43 -0.77 5.69
CA TYR A 474 33.69 -0.99 7.12
C TYR A 474 34.86 -1.95 7.30
N PHE A 475 35.02 -2.87 6.35
CA PHE A 475 36.21 -3.70 6.18
C PHE A 475 37.48 -2.87 6.00
N ALA A 476 37.53 -1.92 5.06
CA ALA A 476 38.69 -1.05 4.84
C ALA A 476 38.97 -0.12 6.03
N GLU A 477 37.94 0.51 6.62
CA GLU A 477 38.13 1.34 7.83
C GLU A 477 38.67 0.54 9.02
N SER A 478 38.20 -0.70 9.20
CA SER A 478 38.71 -1.60 10.24
C SER A 478 40.12 -2.08 9.91
N LEU A 479 40.38 -2.46 8.66
CA LEU A 479 41.69 -2.92 8.21
C LEU A 479 42.74 -1.80 8.30
N ILE A 480 42.38 -0.55 8.03
CA ILE A 480 43.24 0.61 8.25
C ILE A 480 43.61 0.72 9.74
N LYS A 481 42.63 0.63 10.66
CA LYS A 481 42.88 0.70 12.11
C LYS A 481 43.75 -0.44 12.62
N GLU A 482 43.53 -1.66 12.12
CA GLU A 482 44.36 -2.82 12.47
C GLU A 482 45.79 -2.65 11.93
N ALA A 483 45.97 -2.17 10.69
CA ALA A 483 47.28 -1.90 10.11
C ALA A 483 48.02 -0.70 10.73
N GLU A 484 47.30 0.27 11.31
CA GLU A 484 47.90 1.32 12.18
C GLU A 484 48.48 0.74 13.48
N ALA A 485 48.08 -0.49 13.88
CA ALA A 485 48.58 -1.18 15.07
C ALA A 485 49.54 -2.37 14.78
N ASP A 486 49.54 -2.91 13.56
CA ASP A 486 50.24 -4.14 13.18
C ASP A 486 50.84 -4.02 11.77
N ASP A 487 52.14 -3.68 11.71
CA ASP A 487 52.92 -3.43 10.50
C ASP A 487 53.05 -4.64 9.55
N LYS A 488 52.63 -5.83 10.01
CA LYS A 488 52.60 -7.06 9.21
C LYS A 488 51.32 -7.23 8.40
N ILE A 489 50.31 -6.38 8.61
CA ILE A 489 49.06 -6.44 7.86
C ILE A 489 49.27 -5.89 6.45
N VAL A 490 48.97 -6.74 5.46
CA VAL A 490 49.03 -6.40 4.03
C VAL A 490 47.72 -6.81 3.37
N ALA A 491 47.31 -6.08 2.34
CA ALA A 491 46.05 -6.30 1.64
C ALA A 491 46.30 -6.61 0.17
N ASN A 492 45.48 -7.47 -0.44
CA ASN A 492 45.50 -7.61 -1.90
C ASN A 492 44.10 -7.84 -2.50
N HIS A 493 43.84 -7.22 -3.66
CA HIS A 493 42.64 -7.43 -4.48
C HIS A 493 42.99 -7.93 -5.88
N ALA A 494 41.99 -8.17 -6.73
CA ALA A 494 42.17 -8.52 -8.14
C ALA A 494 41.30 -7.58 -9.00
N ALA A 495 41.83 -6.42 -9.37
CA ALA A 495 41.15 -5.32 -10.07
C ALA A 495 39.83 -4.83 -9.40
N MET A 496 39.72 -4.95 -8.07
CA MET A 496 38.51 -4.66 -7.30
C MET A 496 38.72 -3.63 -6.18
N GLY A 497 39.76 -2.80 -6.25
CA GLY A 497 40.12 -1.86 -5.19
C GLY A 497 38.95 -0.96 -4.75
N GLY A 498 38.27 -0.31 -5.68
CA GLY A 498 37.09 0.51 -5.37
C GLY A 498 35.89 -0.31 -4.85
N GLY A 499 35.62 -1.47 -5.46
CA GLY A 499 34.45 -2.29 -5.12
C GLY A 499 34.62 -3.24 -3.93
N THR A 500 35.81 -3.27 -3.30
CA THR A 500 36.09 -3.93 -2.00
C THR A 500 36.55 -2.92 -0.94
N GLY A 501 36.66 -1.63 -1.30
CA GLY A 501 37.17 -0.58 -0.43
C GLY A 501 38.68 -0.53 -0.23
N LEU A 502 39.45 -1.47 -0.79
CA LEU A 502 40.91 -1.46 -0.63
C LEU A 502 41.60 -0.27 -1.32
N ASN A 503 40.91 0.50 -2.16
CA ASN A 503 41.41 1.79 -2.64
C ASN A 503 41.70 2.78 -1.48
N TYR A 504 40.85 2.80 -0.44
CA TYR A 504 41.08 3.65 0.74
C TYR A 504 42.25 3.13 1.60
N PHE A 505 42.40 1.81 1.70
CA PHE A 505 43.56 1.20 2.36
C PHE A 505 44.86 1.48 1.60
N GLN A 506 44.84 1.41 0.26
CA GLN A 506 45.98 1.72 -0.61
C GLN A 506 46.37 3.21 -0.55
N GLU A 507 45.42 4.13 -0.44
CA GLU A 507 45.71 5.56 -0.27
C GLU A 507 46.44 5.84 1.07
N ARG A 508 46.14 5.05 2.11
CA ARG A 508 46.77 5.18 3.44
C ARG A 508 48.10 4.41 3.56
N PHE A 509 48.18 3.24 2.95
CA PHE A 509 49.29 2.28 3.01
C PHE A 509 49.66 1.77 1.61
N PRO A 510 50.27 2.62 0.76
CA PRO A 510 50.53 2.29 -0.64
C PRO A 510 51.48 1.10 -0.82
N ASP A 511 52.47 0.95 0.07
CA ASP A 511 53.45 -0.15 0.03
C ASP A 511 52.90 -1.48 0.59
N CYS A 512 51.71 -1.47 1.21
CA CYS A 512 51.10 -2.63 1.85
C CYS A 512 49.85 -3.13 1.11
N CYS A 513 49.48 -2.55 -0.03
CA CYS A 513 48.28 -2.91 -0.80
C CYS A 513 48.60 -3.26 -2.25
N PHE A 514 48.30 -4.50 -2.65
CA PHE A 514 48.67 -5.05 -3.95
C PHE A 514 47.44 -5.32 -4.83
N ASP A 515 47.38 -4.64 -5.99
CA ASP A 515 46.49 -5.05 -7.07
C ASP A 515 47.21 -6.00 -8.02
N VAL A 516 46.69 -7.22 -8.18
CA VAL A 516 47.24 -8.20 -9.11
C VAL A 516 46.50 -8.26 -10.45
N GLY A 517 45.59 -7.32 -10.71
CA GLY A 517 44.73 -7.31 -11.90
C GLY A 517 43.67 -8.41 -11.86
N ILE A 518 43.04 -8.74 -13.01
CA ILE A 518 42.00 -9.77 -13.08
C ILE A 518 42.64 -11.18 -13.10
N ALA A 519 43.19 -11.59 -11.95
CA ALA A 519 43.94 -12.83 -11.80
C ALA A 519 43.70 -13.47 -10.42
N GLU A 520 42.46 -13.89 -10.14
CA GLU A 520 42.04 -14.34 -8.80
C GLU A 520 42.86 -15.54 -8.29
N GLN A 521 43.24 -16.46 -9.18
CA GLN A 521 44.12 -17.60 -8.85
C GLN A 521 45.48 -17.14 -8.33
N HIS A 522 46.18 -16.34 -9.12
CA HIS A 522 47.46 -15.75 -8.74
C HIS A 522 47.33 -14.95 -7.45
N ALA A 523 46.22 -14.25 -7.24
CA ALA A 523 45.99 -13.45 -6.05
C ALA A 523 45.89 -14.26 -4.75
N VAL A 524 45.32 -15.47 -4.81
CA VAL A 524 45.28 -16.40 -3.67
C VAL A 524 46.67 -16.96 -3.38
N THR A 525 47.38 -17.43 -4.41
CA THR A 525 48.76 -17.94 -4.25
C THR A 525 49.75 -16.85 -3.83
N PHE A 526 49.54 -15.61 -4.26
CA PHE A 526 50.32 -14.43 -3.84
C PHE A 526 50.09 -14.14 -2.35
N ALA A 527 48.84 -14.19 -1.88
CA ALA A 527 48.54 -14.09 -0.45
C ALA A 527 49.16 -15.26 0.34
N ALA A 528 49.18 -16.49 -0.20
CA ALA A 528 49.90 -17.60 0.40
C ALA A 528 51.41 -17.31 0.56
N GLY A 529 52.07 -16.79 -0.49
CA GLY A 529 53.49 -16.40 -0.43
C GLY A 529 53.79 -15.26 0.54
N LEU A 530 52.89 -14.28 0.68
CA LEU A 530 53.02 -13.24 1.72
C LEU A 530 52.95 -13.87 3.13
N ALA A 531 52.09 -14.88 3.33
CA ALA A 531 51.96 -15.56 4.61
C ALA A 531 53.18 -16.45 4.95
N THR A 532 53.90 -17.01 3.97
CA THR A 532 55.14 -17.77 4.23
C THR A 532 56.28 -16.89 4.74
N GLU A 533 56.34 -15.63 4.30
CA GLU A 533 57.30 -14.63 4.80
C GLU A 533 56.88 -14.01 6.15
N GLY A 534 55.82 -14.51 6.79
CA GLY A 534 55.38 -14.09 8.12
C GLY A 534 54.53 -12.81 8.15
N LEU A 535 54.05 -12.34 7.00
CA LEU A 535 53.05 -11.27 6.92
C LEU A 535 51.64 -11.81 7.23
N LYS A 536 50.68 -10.90 7.41
CA LYS A 536 49.27 -11.18 7.74
C LYS A 536 48.38 -10.70 6.58
N PRO A 537 48.29 -11.47 5.48
CA PRO A 537 47.58 -11.04 4.28
C PRO A 537 46.07 -11.12 4.44
N PHE A 538 45.41 -10.01 4.11
CA PHE A 538 43.97 -9.88 3.93
C PHE A 538 43.63 -9.86 2.45
N ARG A 539 43.08 -10.99 1.97
CA ARG A 539 42.68 -11.20 0.59
C ARG A 539 41.25 -10.72 0.39
N ALA A 540 41.07 -9.56 -0.24
CA ALA A 540 39.74 -9.04 -0.59
C ALA A 540 39.28 -9.60 -1.95
N ILE A 541 38.11 -10.27 -1.95
CA ILE A 541 37.59 -10.97 -3.13
C ILE A 541 36.09 -11.19 -3.02
N TYR A 542 35.35 -11.09 -4.13
CA TYR A 542 33.93 -11.44 -4.14
C TYR A 542 33.73 -12.96 -4.08
N SER A 543 32.71 -13.41 -3.36
CA SER A 543 32.38 -14.84 -3.22
C SER A 543 32.28 -15.58 -4.57
N SER A 544 31.60 -14.98 -5.55
CA SER A 544 31.46 -15.54 -6.90
C SER A 544 32.78 -15.66 -7.67
N PHE A 545 33.76 -14.80 -7.41
CA PHE A 545 35.07 -14.82 -8.07
C PHE A 545 36.09 -15.70 -7.33
N LEU A 546 35.90 -15.95 -6.03
CA LEU A 546 36.69 -16.93 -5.27
C LEU A 546 36.60 -18.34 -5.88
N GLN A 547 35.49 -18.66 -6.56
CA GLN A 547 35.33 -19.91 -7.34
C GLN A 547 36.46 -20.14 -8.35
N ARG A 548 37.03 -19.08 -8.94
CA ARG A 548 38.17 -19.18 -9.87
C ARG A 548 39.46 -19.59 -9.16
N GLY A 549 39.63 -19.14 -7.92
CA GLY A 549 40.79 -19.42 -7.06
C GLY A 549 40.64 -20.64 -6.14
N TYR A 550 39.57 -21.44 -6.30
CA TYR A 550 39.20 -22.52 -5.38
C TYR A 550 40.32 -23.56 -5.18
N ASP A 551 40.97 -23.94 -6.29
CA ASP A 551 42.11 -24.87 -6.27
C ASP A 551 43.30 -24.31 -5.44
N GLN A 552 43.58 -23.01 -5.58
CA GLN A 552 44.66 -22.34 -4.86
C GLN A 552 44.32 -22.15 -3.37
N VAL A 553 43.04 -21.97 -3.01
CA VAL A 553 42.60 -21.97 -1.60
C VAL A 553 42.90 -23.33 -0.96
N LEU A 554 42.56 -24.44 -1.64
CA LEU A 554 42.82 -25.79 -1.12
C LEU A 554 44.32 -26.12 -1.10
N HIS A 555 45.00 -26.04 -2.24
CA HIS A 555 46.36 -26.56 -2.40
C HIS A 555 47.46 -25.60 -1.96
N ASN A 556 47.24 -24.27 -2.02
CA ASN A 556 48.27 -23.29 -1.65
C ASN A 556 48.04 -22.68 -0.26
N VAL A 557 46.83 -22.66 0.27
CA VAL A 557 46.53 -22.09 1.60
C VAL A 557 46.19 -23.16 2.63
N ASP A 558 45.10 -23.90 2.45
CA ASP A 558 44.56 -24.81 3.47
C ASP A 558 45.46 -26.02 3.74
N LEU A 559 45.93 -26.70 2.69
CA LEU A 559 46.82 -27.86 2.80
C LEU A 559 48.15 -27.51 3.53
N GLN A 560 48.60 -26.26 3.39
CA GLN A 560 49.82 -25.73 4.03
C GLN A 560 49.54 -25.03 5.37
N LYS A 561 48.26 -24.89 5.76
CA LYS A 561 47.76 -24.19 6.95
C LYS A 561 48.27 -22.75 7.09
N LEU A 562 48.37 -22.04 5.97
CA LEU A 562 48.88 -20.66 5.96
C LEU A 562 47.81 -19.67 6.45
N PRO A 563 48.18 -18.67 7.28
CA PRO A 563 47.25 -17.75 7.93
C PRO A 563 46.73 -16.61 7.01
N VAL A 564 46.23 -16.96 5.83
CA VAL A 564 45.59 -16.04 4.88
C VAL A 564 44.15 -15.76 5.33
N ARG A 565 43.78 -14.47 5.41
CA ARG A 565 42.43 -14.04 5.79
C ARG A 565 41.64 -13.64 4.55
N PHE A 566 40.60 -14.39 4.22
CA PHE A 566 39.73 -14.06 3.10
C PHE A 566 38.64 -13.07 3.55
N ALA A 567 38.78 -11.81 3.14
CA ALA A 567 37.72 -10.83 3.21
C ALA A 567 36.76 -11.07 2.04
N MET A 568 35.84 -12.01 2.26
CA MET A 568 34.81 -12.39 1.30
C MET A 568 33.71 -11.35 1.29
N ASP A 569 33.78 -10.46 0.32
CA ASP A 569 32.73 -9.49 0.06
C ASP A 569 31.63 -10.13 -0.83
N ARG A 570 30.39 -9.69 -0.64
CA ARG A 570 29.18 -10.18 -1.33
C ARG A 570 29.04 -11.71 -1.31
N ALA A 571 29.08 -12.26 -0.09
CA ALA A 571 28.74 -13.65 0.17
C ALA A 571 27.22 -13.87 -0.03
N SER A 572 26.89 -14.54 -1.14
CA SER A 572 25.53 -14.98 -1.54
C SER A 572 25.24 -16.43 -1.17
#